data_AF-A0A016WP11-F1
#
_entry.id   AF-A0A016WP11-F1
#
_cell.length_a   1.000
_cell.length_b   1.000
_cell.length_c   1.000
_cell.angle_alpha   90.00
_cell.angle_beta   90.00
_cell.angle_gamma   90.00
#
_symmetry.space_group_name_H-M   'P 1'
#
loop_
_entity.id
_entity.type
_entity.pdbx_description
1 polymer ?
#
loop_
_entity_poly.entity_id
_entity_poly.type
_entity_poly.pdbx_seq_one_letter_code
_entity_poly.pdbx_strand_id
1 'polypeptide(L)'
;MDVPVPKTGGYFSCCSFADDRYTPLFDPWIYSNYSSWSGLIFSREEVKVLCQGVPACEYDFMSSGRREDALDTLEYERKFELKKQKGEIRVQSCGPLVKSKGVLKYPSGNNYLHGITVTFSCKPEYFLHGEQQRTCVNGTWSPGWWPWCRERTEETALKWMTGILSSVAIILAIVVVFIWCAMEGRRRQRDFIRGRKMHSSL
;
A
#
# COMPACT_ATOMS: atom_id res chain seq x y z
N MET A 1 27.40 41.33 -4.86
CA MET A 1 28.01 40.04 -5.25
C MET A 1 26.88 39.20 -5.82
N ASP A 2 27.10 38.74 -7.04
CA ASP A 2 26.10 38.55 -8.08
C ASP A 2 25.04 37.48 -7.82
N VAL A 3 23.78 37.79 -8.11
CA VAL A 3 22.68 36.82 -8.18
C VAL A 3 22.58 36.33 -9.63
N PRO A 4 22.85 35.04 -9.93
CA PRO A 4 22.63 34.53 -11.27
C PRO A 4 21.13 34.30 -11.50
N VAL A 5 20.57 34.93 -12.53
CA VAL A 5 19.22 34.65 -13.04
C VAL A 5 19.28 33.42 -13.96
N PRO A 6 18.50 32.34 -13.72
CA PRO A 6 18.43 31.22 -14.66
C PRO A 6 17.51 31.57 -15.82
N LYS A 7 18.01 31.33 -17.04
CA LYS A 7 17.26 31.38 -18.29
C LYS A 7 16.40 30.12 -18.45
N THR A 8 15.18 30.34 -18.95
CA THR A 8 14.30 29.41 -19.71
C THR A 8 13.85 28.09 -19.07
N GLY A 9 12.52 27.98 -18.88
CA GLY A 9 11.72 26.77 -19.10
C GLY A 9 12.10 25.50 -18.32
N GLY A 10 11.58 25.34 -17.10
CA GLY A 10 11.68 24.09 -16.36
C GLY A 10 10.83 24.13 -15.09
N TYR A 11 10.18 23.02 -14.77
CA TYR A 11 9.36 22.82 -13.57
C TYR A 11 10.05 23.38 -12.31
N PHE A 12 9.36 24.26 -11.57
CA PHE A 12 9.82 24.74 -10.27
C PHE A 12 9.86 23.56 -9.28
N SER A 13 11.06 23.06 -8.98
CA SER A 13 11.29 22.17 -7.84
C SER A 13 11.30 23.03 -6.58
N CYS A 14 10.39 22.76 -5.64
CA CYS A 14 10.27 23.54 -4.39
C CYS A 14 11.60 23.60 -3.60
N CYS A 15 12.50 22.63 -3.80
CA CYS A 15 13.81 22.58 -3.16
C CYS A 15 14.85 23.57 -3.71
N SER A 16 14.64 24.23 -4.86
CA SER A 16 15.66 25.17 -5.39
C SER A 16 15.71 26.51 -4.64
N PHE A 17 14.78 26.75 -3.70
CA PHE A 17 14.74 27.93 -2.83
C PHE A 17 15.20 27.63 -1.40
N ALA A 18 15.42 26.37 -1.05
CA ALA A 18 15.97 26.00 0.25
C ALA A 18 17.49 26.15 0.17
N ASP A 19 18.03 27.22 0.75
CA ASP A 19 19.46 27.24 1.08
C ASP A 19 19.68 26.24 2.22
N ASP A 20 20.50 25.21 2.00
CA ASP A 20 20.89 24.25 3.03
C ASP A 20 21.58 24.94 4.23
N ARG A 21 22.12 26.15 4.02
CA ARG A 21 22.69 27.01 5.06
C ARG A 21 21.66 28.06 5.47
N TYR A 22 21.00 27.80 6.60
CA TYR A 22 20.20 28.81 7.26
C TYR A 22 21.07 30.04 7.57
N THR A 23 20.80 31.14 6.87
CA THR A 23 21.35 32.46 7.16
C THR A 23 20.21 33.32 7.68
N PRO A 24 20.23 33.77 8.95
CA PRO A 24 19.16 34.61 9.46
C PRO A 24 19.13 35.92 8.67
N LEU A 25 17.96 36.27 8.12
CA LEU A 25 17.71 37.54 7.43
C LEU A 25 17.99 38.76 8.31
N PHE A 26 17.91 38.57 9.64
CA PHE A 26 18.24 39.55 10.66
C PHE A 26 19.22 38.91 11.65
N ASP A 27 20.52 39.05 11.39
CA ASP A 27 21.54 38.79 12.41
C ASP A 27 21.70 40.05 13.27
N PRO A 28 21.39 40.00 14.58
CA PRO A 28 21.55 41.13 15.49
C PRO A 28 22.99 41.69 15.54
N TRP A 29 23.98 40.89 15.13
CA TRP A 29 25.41 41.22 15.24
C TRP A 29 26.06 41.67 13.93
N ILE A 30 25.40 41.53 12.76
CA ILE A 30 26.00 41.89 11.45
C ILE A 30 26.30 43.39 11.34
N TYR A 31 25.58 44.24 12.06
CA TYR A 31 25.77 45.70 12.06
C TYR A 31 26.29 46.24 13.42
N SER A 32 27.17 45.50 14.10
CA SER A 32 27.71 45.86 15.42
C SER A 32 28.50 47.19 15.50
N ASN A 33 28.61 47.94 14.40
CA ASN A 33 29.13 49.30 14.38
C ASN A 33 28.06 50.37 14.76
N TYR A 34 26.82 49.95 15.06
CA TYR A 34 25.76 50.84 15.52
C TYR A 34 25.79 51.00 17.05
N SER A 35 26.12 52.19 17.52
CA SER A 35 26.34 52.61 18.92
C SER A 35 25.08 52.60 19.81
N SER A 36 23.97 51.99 19.39
CA SER A 36 22.74 51.90 20.19
C SER A 36 22.79 50.76 21.23
N TRP A 37 23.66 49.77 21.04
CA TRP A 37 23.76 48.59 21.90
C TRP A 37 24.74 48.73 23.07
N SER A 38 25.55 49.80 23.08
CA SER A 38 26.41 50.18 24.21
C SER A 38 25.64 50.60 25.48
N GLY A 39 24.31 50.64 25.42
CA GLY A 39 23.40 50.83 26.57
C GLY A 39 22.77 49.54 27.11
N LEU A 40 23.01 48.38 26.51
CA LEU A 40 22.54 47.11 27.05
C LEU A 40 23.36 46.72 28.28
N ILE A 41 22.67 46.23 29.30
CA ILE A 41 23.28 45.75 30.56
C ILE A 41 24.13 44.48 30.32
N PHE A 42 23.84 43.73 29.24
CA PHE A 42 24.44 42.43 28.95
C PHE A 42 25.39 42.48 27.75
N SER A 43 26.53 41.80 27.88
CA SER A 43 27.52 41.60 26.82
C SER A 43 27.04 40.60 25.78
N ARG A 44 27.61 40.66 24.57
CA ARG A 44 27.32 39.72 23.48
C ARG A 44 27.53 38.27 23.89
N GLU A 45 28.59 38.00 24.62
CA GLU A 45 28.96 36.66 25.07
C GLU A 45 27.94 36.10 26.07
N GLU A 46 27.40 36.95 26.95
CA GLU A 46 26.32 36.55 27.88
C GLU A 46 25.03 36.17 27.14
N VAL A 47 24.64 36.95 26.12
CA VAL A 47 23.45 36.65 25.31
C VAL A 47 23.64 35.35 24.52
N LYS A 48 24.83 35.13 23.93
CA LYS A 48 25.16 33.88 23.23
C LYS A 48 25.10 32.67 24.14
N VAL A 49 25.58 32.78 25.38
CA VAL A 49 25.51 31.69 26.37
C VAL A 49 24.06 31.43 26.80
N LEU A 50 23.27 32.48 27.04
CA LEU A 50 21.84 32.37 27.37
C LEU A 50 21.07 31.64 26.26
N CYS A 51 21.30 32.04 25.01
CA CYS A 51 20.58 31.54 23.84
C CYS A 51 21.19 30.30 23.19
N GLN A 52 22.32 29.81 23.71
CA GLN A 52 23.06 28.67 23.14
C GLN A 52 23.38 28.83 21.65
N GLY A 53 23.61 30.07 21.20
CA GLY A 53 23.87 30.38 19.79
C GLY A 53 22.65 30.31 18.87
N VAL A 54 21.42 30.23 19.39
CA VAL A 54 20.19 30.22 18.59
C VAL A 54 19.84 31.65 18.17
N PRO A 55 19.88 31.98 16.85
CA PRO A 55 19.72 33.37 16.39
C PRO A 55 18.36 33.99 16.74
N ALA A 56 17.28 33.20 16.72
CA ALA A 56 15.94 33.67 17.09
C ALA A 56 15.86 34.11 18.56
N CYS A 57 16.45 33.34 19.47
CA CYS A 57 16.55 33.71 20.87
C CYS A 57 17.39 34.98 21.05
N GLU A 58 18.54 35.08 20.36
CA GLU A 58 19.40 36.27 20.44
C GLU A 58 18.67 37.52 19.94
N TYR A 59 17.91 37.40 18.85
CA TYR A 59 17.10 38.49 18.31
C TYR A 59 16.00 38.93 19.28
N ASP A 60 15.25 37.99 19.87
CA ASP A 60 14.17 38.32 20.82
C ASP A 60 14.74 38.94 22.09
N PHE A 61 15.90 38.48 22.57
CA PHE A 61 16.59 39.10 23.69
C PHE A 61 16.98 40.55 23.39
N MET A 62 17.59 40.78 22.23
CA MET A 62 18.09 42.10 21.81
C MET A 62 16.94 43.07 21.52
N SER A 63 15.83 42.61 20.97
CA SER A 63 14.67 43.46 20.64
C SER A 63 13.75 43.74 21.84
N SER A 64 13.52 42.76 22.71
CA SER A 64 12.64 42.91 23.88
C SER A 64 13.34 43.45 25.12
N GLY A 65 14.65 43.19 25.26
CA GLY A 65 15.43 43.43 26.48
C GLY A 65 15.04 42.52 27.66
N ARG A 66 14.14 41.54 27.44
CA ARG A 66 13.62 40.62 28.46
C ARG A 66 14.20 39.22 28.27
N ARG A 67 14.68 38.64 29.38
CA ARG A 67 15.28 37.30 29.38
C ARG A 67 14.23 36.22 29.15
N GLU A 68 13.06 36.43 29.74
CA GLU A 68 11.90 35.55 29.68
C GLU A 68 11.43 35.34 28.23
N ASP A 69 11.32 36.42 27.45
CA ASP A 69 10.88 36.38 26.05
C ASP A 69 11.87 35.55 25.21
N ALA A 70 13.17 35.78 25.39
CA ALA A 70 14.22 35.03 24.69
C ALA A 70 14.26 33.54 25.05
N LEU A 71 14.11 33.21 26.35
CA LEU A 71 14.12 31.82 26.83
C LEU A 71 12.88 31.04 26.36
N ASP A 72 11.73 31.71 26.23
CA ASP A 72 10.53 31.11 25.65
C ASP A 72 10.77 30.76 24.17
N THR A 73 11.33 31.69 23.39
CA THR A 73 11.71 31.45 21.99
C THR A 73 12.72 30.30 21.85
N LEU A 74 13.74 30.26 22.71
CA LEU A 74 14.71 29.16 22.74
C LEU A 74 14.03 27.80 22.97
N GLU A 75 13.06 27.75 23.87
CA GLU A 75 12.30 26.54 24.15
C GLU A 75 11.41 26.14 22.96
N TYR A 76 10.77 27.10 22.28
CA TYR A 76 10.01 26.84 21.06
C TYR A 76 10.88 26.32 19.92
N GLU A 77 12.06 26.90 19.69
CA GLU A 77 13.01 26.44 18.68
C GLU A 77 13.47 25.01 18.92
N ARG A 78 13.78 24.64 20.18
CA ARG A 78 14.09 23.25 20.52
C ARG A 78 12.94 22.30 20.23
N LYS A 79 11.71 22.70 20.59
CA LYS A 79 10.50 21.91 20.29
C LYS A 79 10.29 21.78 18.79
N PHE A 80 10.57 22.82 18.03
CA PHE A 80 10.49 22.80 16.58
C PHE A 80 11.52 21.85 15.97
N GLU A 81 12.79 21.96 16.34
CA GLU A 81 13.85 21.05 15.87
C GLU A 81 13.58 19.59 16.26
N LEU A 82 13.05 19.33 17.46
CA LEU A 82 12.62 17.99 17.86
C LEU A 82 11.46 17.47 16.98
N LYS A 83 10.50 18.33 16.63
CA LYS A 83 9.41 17.95 15.70
C LYS A 83 9.94 17.73 14.28
N LYS A 84 10.86 18.56 13.83
CA LYS A 84 11.53 18.46 12.53
C LYS A 84 12.30 17.14 12.42
N GLN A 85 13.15 16.81 13.38
CA GLN A 85 13.85 15.51 13.41
C GLN A 85 12.90 14.32 13.40
N LYS A 86 11.77 14.40 14.11
CA LYS A 86 10.73 13.36 14.08
C LYS A 86 9.99 13.30 12.74
N GLY A 87 9.81 14.42 12.06
CA GLY A 87 9.11 14.54 10.78
C GLY A 87 9.97 14.24 9.55
N GLU A 88 11.29 14.44 9.63
CA GLU A 88 12.26 14.20 8.56
C GLU A 88 12.59 12.71 8.36
N ILE A 89 12.07 11.82 9.21
CA ILE A 89 12.22 10.38 9.05
C ILE A 89 11.58 9.97 7.72
N ARG A 90 12.42 9.53 6.78
CA ARG A 90 11.98 9.07 5.47
C ARG A 90 11.20 7.78 5.59
N VAL A 91 9.87 7.87 5.49
CA VAL A 91 8.99 6.70 5.42
C VAL A 91 8.82 6.24 3.97
N GLN A 92 8.84 4.93 3.75
CA GLN A 92 8.53 4.35 2.44
C GLN A 92 7.08 3.89 2.40
N SER A 93 6.33 4.43 1.44
CA SER A 93 4.96 4.01 1.14
C SER A 93 4.95 3.08 -0.06
N CYS A 94 4.17 1.99 0.00
CA CYS A 94 3.94 1.10 -1.15
C CYS A 94 2.84 1.61 -2.09
N GLY A 95 2.24 2.77 -1.79
CA GLY A 95 1.16 3.34 -2.57
C GLY A 95 -0.15 2.54 -2.49
N PRO A 96 -1.15 2.90 -3.33
CA PRO A 96 -2.48 2.31 -3.27
C PRO A 96 -2.52 0.87 -3.84
N LEU A 97 -3.01 -0.09 -3.04
CA LEU A 97 -3.48 -1.37 -3.57
C LEU A 97 -4.82 -1.21 -4.28
N VAL A 98 -4.82 -1.46 -5.59
CA VAL A 98 -6.03 -1.62 -6.40
C VAL A 98 -6.70 -2.95 -6.09
N LYS A 99 -8.03 -2.98 -6.18
CA LYS A 99 -8.85 -4.16 -5.89
C LYS A 99 -9.92 -4.33 -6.96
N SER A 100 -10.31 -5.58 -7.21
CA SER A 100 -11.42 -5.89 -8.11
C SER A 100 -12.77 -5.53 -7.48
N LYS A 101 -13.83 -5.48 -8.30
CA LYS A 101 -15.19 -5.18 -7.82
C LYS A 101 -15.65 -6.25 -6.82
N GLY A 102 -16.29 -5.83 -5.73
CA GLY A 102 -16.77 -6.74 -4.68
C GLY A 102 -15.73 -7.12 -3.62
N VAL A 103 -14.45 -6.88 -3.87
CA VAL A 103 -13.38 -7.07 -2.88
C VAL A 103 -13.32 -5.88 -1.92
N LEU A 104 -13.12 -6.19 -0.65
CA LEU A 104 -12.86 -5.30 0.47
C LEU A 104 -11.40 -5.48 0.89
N LYS A 105 -10.78 -4.43 1.44
CA LYS A 105 -9.39 -4.44 1.92
C LYS A 105 -9.33 -3.84 3.32
N TYR A 106 -8.52 -4.42 4.19
CA TYR A 106 -8.33 -4.00 5.57
C TYR A 106 -6.84 -3.99 5.95
N PRO A 107 -6.31 -2.95 6.60
CA PRO A 107 -6.99 -1.70 6.94
C PRO A 107 -7.42 -0.92 5.69
N SER A 108 -8.51 -0.15 5.78
CA SER A 108 -8.99 0.66 4.66
C SER A 108 -8.09 1.88 4.46
N GLY A 109 -7.86 2.26 3.20
CA GLY A 109 -7.06 3.43 2.85
C GLY A 109 -6.13 3.17 1.68
N ASN A 110 -5.24 4.11 1.40
CA ASN A 110 -4.28 4.04 0.29
C ASN A 110 -2.83 4.36 0.72
N ASN A 111 -2.65 4.83 1.96
CA ASN A 111 -1.35 5.25 2.48
C ASN A 111 -0.78 4.13 3.35
N TYR A 112 -0.16 3.16 2.71
CA TYR A 112 0.39 1.98 3.36
C TYR A 112 1.90 2.11 3.48
N LEU A 113 2.38 2.21 4.72
CA LEU A 113 3.80 2.27 5.02
C LEU A 113 4.42 0.87 5.06
N HIS A 114 5.74 0.82 4.88
CA HIS A 114 6.52 -0.41 5.02
C HIS A 114 6.18 -1.19 6.30
N GLY A 115 6.06 -2.52 6.16
CA GLY A 115 5.72 -3.44 7.25
C GLY A 115 4.22 -3.70 7.42
N ILE A 116 3.34 -2.89 6.81
CA ILE A 116 1.89 -3.13 6.92
C ILE A 116 1.48 -4.34 6.08
N THR A 117 0.55 -5.13 6.62
CA THR A 117 -0.10 -6.23 5.90
C THR A 117 -1.57 -5.89 5.68
N VAL A 118 -1.99 -5.91 4.42
CA VAL A 118 -3.36 -5.68 3.98
C VAL A 118 -4.03 -7.01 3.72
N THR A 119 -5.18 -7.22 4.36
CA THR A 119 -6.02 -8.40 4.20
C THR A 119 -7.19 -8.06 3.28
N PHE A 120 -7.42 -8.91 2.29
CA PHE A 120 -8.54 -8.84 1.38
C PHE A 120 -9.68 -9.75 1.84
N SER A 121 -10.90 -9.28 1.69
CA SER A 121 -12.09 -10.06 1.97
C SER A 121 -13.15 -9.74 0.93
N CYS A 122 -14.14 -10.61 0.76
CA CYS A 122 -15.30 -10.30 -0.08
C CYS A 122 -16.47 -9.84 0.79
N LYS A 123 -17.46 -9.22 0.15
CA LYS A 123 -18.77 -9.03 0.78
C LYS A 123 -19.36 -10.37 1.24
N PRO A 124 -20.28 -10.37 2.23
CA PRO A 124 -21.06 -11.56 2.57
C PRO A 124 -21.68 -12.19 1.31
N GLU A 125 -21.86 -13.51 1.30
CA GLU A 125 -22.35 -14.31 0.16
C GLU A 125 -21.39 -14.46 -1.04
N TYR A 126 -20.15 -14.00 -0.92
CA TYR A 126 -19.10 -14.23 -1.92
C TYR A 126 -17.96 -15.08 -1.36
N PHE A 127 -17.34 -15.87 -2.23
CA PHE A 127 -16.07 -16.56 -1.95
C PHE A 127 -14.90 -15.75 -2.51
N LEU A 128 -13.87 -15.61 -1.68
CA LEU A 128 -12.61 -14.99 -2.07
C LEU A 128 -11.75 -16.03 -2.78
N HIS A 129 -11.25 -15.67 -3.95
CA HIS A 129 -10.27 -16.41 -4.70
C HIS A 129 -9.01 -15.57 -4.89
N GLY A 130 -7.87 -16.23 -5.04
CA GLY A 130 -6.56 -15.56 -5.08
C GLY A 130 -5.93 -15.44 -3.70
N GLU A 131 -4.99 -14.51 -3.55
CA GLU A 131 -4.25 -14.36 -2.31
C GLU A 131 -4.95 -13.40 -1.34
N GLN A 132 -5.15 -13.85 -0.11
CA GLN A 132 -5.89 -13.09 0.90
C GLN A 132 -5.08 -11.94 1.50
N GLN A 133 -3.75 -12.00 1.51
CA GLN A 133 -2.92 -11.01 2.18
C GLN A 133 -1.81 -10.47 1.28
N ARG A 134 -1.49 -9.19 1.44
CA ARG A 134 -0.33 -8.55 0.80
C ARG A 134 0.41 -7.68 1.79
N THR A 135 1.73 -7.80 1.81
CA THR A 135 2.58 -7.06 2.74
C THR A 135 3.40 -6.02 2.00
N CYS A 136 3.53 -4.83 2.56
CA CYS A 136 4.34 -3.75 2.02
C CYS A 136 5.81 -3.92 2.43
N VAL A 137 6.68 -4.28 1.48
CA VAL A 137 8.10 -4.53 1.72
C VAL A 137 8.94 -3.60 0.86
N ASN A 138 9.75 -2.74 1.49
CA ASN A 138 10.65 -1.79 0.82
C ASN A 138 9.97 -0.97 -0.29
N GLY A 139 8.78 -0.41 0.00
CA GLY A 139 8.04 0.42 -0.95
C GLY A 139 7.34 -0.34 -2.09
N THR A 140 7.37 -1.68 -2.08
CA THR A 140 6.66 -2.52 -3.05
C THR A 140 5.76 -3.55 -2.35
N TRP A 141 4.65 -3.92 -2.95
CA TRP A 141 3.79 -4.99 -2.44
C TRP A 141 4.40 -6.36 -2.70
N SER A 142 4.23 -7.28 -1.74
CA SER A 142 4.63 -8.68 -1.89
C SER A 142 4.01 -9.28 -3.17
N PRO A 143 4.70 -10.19 -3.87
CA PRO A 143 4.19 -10.81 -5.09
C PRO A 143 3.02 -11.76 -4.79
N GLY A 144 2.22 -12.06 -5.81
CA GLY A 144 1.19 -13.10 -5.76
C GLY A 144 -0.01 -12.85 -6.67
N TRP A 145 -1.09 -13.60 -6.48
CA TRP A 145 -2.28 -13.54 -7.33
C TRP A 145 -3.28 -12.50 -6.86
N TRP A 146 -3.93 -11.79 -7.80
CA TRP A 146 -4.92 -10.78 -7.42
C TRP A 146 -6.20 -11.39 -6.85
N PRO A 147 -6.71 -10.84 -5.73
CA PRO A 147 -7.94 -11.33 -5.13
C PRO A 147 -9.15 -10.91 -5.97
N TRP A 148 -10.10 -11.82 -6.09
CA TRP A 148 -11.39 -11.59 -6.73
C TRP A 148 -12.49 -12.37 -6.01
N CYS A 149 -13.73 -11.93 -6.20
CA CYS A 149 -14.90 -12.49 -5.53
C CYS A 149 -15.79 -13.18 -6.56
N ARG A 150 -16.23 -14.41 -6.25
CA ARG A 150 -17.38 -15.04 -6.95
C ARG A 150 -18.53 -15.22 -5.98
N GLU A 151 -19.75 -15.07 -6.47
CA GLU A 151 -20.93 -15.32 -5.67
C GLU A 151 -21.02 -16.81 -5.29
N ARG A 152 -21.42 -17.07 -4.04
CA ARG A 152 -21.56 -18.42 -3.51
C ARG A 152 -22.58 -19.25 -4.27
N THR A 153 -23.68 -18.62 -4.70
CA THR A 153 -24.76 -19.26 -5.46
C THR A 153 -24.26 -19.80 -6.80
N GLU A 154 -23.49 -19.01 -7.54
CA GLU A 154 -22.88 -19.41 -8.83
C GLU A 154 -21.87 -20.55 -8.67
N GLU A 155 -20.97 -20.46 -7.68
CA GLU A 155 -20.02 -21.53 -7.36
C GLU A 155 -20.73 -22.83 -6.99
N THR A 156 -21.80 -22.72 -6.20
CA THR A 156 -22.59 -23.88 -5.78
C THR A 156 -23.32 -24.49 -6.96
N ALA A 157 -23.96 -23.68 -7.81
CA ALA A 157 -24.65 -24.12 -9.00
C ALA A 157 -23.70 -24.85 -9.98
N LEU A 158 -22.50 -24.31 -10.23
CA LEU A 158 -21.52 -24.94 -11.11
C LEU A 158 -21.11 -26.34 -10.60
N LYS A 159 -20.95 -26.51 -9.29
CA LYS A 159 -20.63 -27.81 -8.68
C LYS A 159 -21.78 -28.81 -8.81
N TRP A 160 -23.02 -28.37 -8.56
CA TRP A 160 -24.19 -29.25 -8.75
C TRP A 160 -24.37 -29.66 -10.20
N MET A 161 -24.20 -28.72 -11.14
CA MET A 161 -24.35 -28.98 -12.57
C MET A 161 -23.32 -30.01 -13.07
N THR A 162 -22.05 -29.90 -12.63
CA THR A 162 -21.02 -30.90 -12.99
C THR A 162 -21.28 -32.27 -12.35
N GLY A 163 -21.78 -32.30 -11.12
CA GLY A 163 -22.22 -33.53 -10.45
C GLY A 163 -23.38 -34.23 -11.18
N ILE A 164 -24.41 -33.48 -11.55
CA ILE A 164 -25.57 -34.04 -12.28
C ILE A 164 -25.13 -34.57 -13.64
N LEU A 165 -24.39 -33.79 -14.43
CA LEU A 165 -23.93 -34.19 -15.75
C LEU A 165 -23.03 -35.44 -15.71
N SER A 166 -22.12 -35.53 -14.73
CA SER A 166 -21.27 -36.70 -14.56
C SER A 166 -22.08 -37.95 -14.17
N SER A 167 -23.04 -37.82 -13.26
CA SER A 167 -23.91 -38.94 -12.87
C SER A 167 -24.77 -39.46 -14.04
N VAL A 168 -25.33 -38.56 -14.85
CA VAL A 168 -26.14 -38.92 -16.03
C VAL A 168 -25.27 -39.63 -17.07
N ALA A 169 -24.04 -39.15 -17.32
CA ALA A 169 -23.11 -39.80 -18.23
C ALA A 169 -22.75 -41.23 -17.79
N ILE A 170 -22.52 -41.44 -16.48
CA ILE A 170 -22.24 -42.76 -15.91
C ILE A 170 -23.44 -43.70 -16.08
N ILE A 171 -24.67 -43.22 -15.79
CA ILE A 171 -25.89 -44.00 -15.94
C ILE A 171 -26.10 -44.41 -17.40
N LEU A 172 -25.91 -43.48 -18.35
CA LEU A 172 -26.01 -43.77 -19.78
C LEU A 172 -24.99 -44.82 -20.23
N ALA A 173 -23.74 -44.73 -19.77
CA ALA A 173 -22.71 -45.73 -20.08
C ALA A 173 -23.10 -47.12 -19.56
N ILE A 174 -23.60 -47.21 -18.32
CA ILE A 174 -24.07 -48.47 -17.73
C ILE A 174 -25.21 -49.05 -18.57
N VAL A 175 -26.21 -48.24 -18.93
CA VAL A 175 -27.35 -48.67 -19.76
C VAL A 175 -26.90 -49.18 -21.13
N VAL A 176 -25.96 -48.49 -21.78
CA VAL A 176 -25.39 -48.94 -23.07
C VAL A 176 -24.71 -50.29 -22.94
N VAL A 177 -23.93 -50.51 -21.87
CA VAL A 177 -23.30 -51.81 -21.59
C VAL A 177 -24.35 -52.90 -21.39
N PHE A 178 -25.40 -52.64 -20.62
CA PHE A 178 -26.50 -53.60 -20.42
C PHE A 178 -27.20 -53.93 -21.75
N ILE A 179 -27.51 -52.92 -22.56
CA ILE A 179 -28.14 -53.12 -23.88
C ILE A 179 -27.21 -53.93 -24.78
N TRP A 180 -25.91 -53.62 -24.80
CA TRP A 180 -24.91 -54.38 -25.56
C TRP A 180 -24.89 -55.84 -25.14
N CYS A 181 -24.77 -56.13 -23.84
CA CYS A 181 -24.79 -57.50 -23.30
C CYS A 181 -26.07 -58.25 -23.69
N ALA A 182 -27.24 -57.58 -23.61
CA ALA A 182 -28.52 -58.19 -23.98
C ALA A 182 -28.64 -58.42 -25.49
N MET A 183 -28.15 -57.50 -26.32
CA MET A 183 -28.13 -57.65 -27.78
C MET A 183 -27.20 -58.77 -28.22
N GLU A 184 -26.00 -58.85 -27.62
CA GLU A 184 -25.03 -59.90 -27.90
C GLU A 184 -25.54 -61.27 -27.43
N GLY A 185 -26.19 -61.34 -26.26
CA GLY A 185 -26.89 -62.55 -25.80
C GLY A 185 -27.98 -63.01 -26.77
N ARG A 186 -28.83 -62.08 -27.24
CA ARG A 186 -29.86 -62.37 -28.26
C ARG A 186 -29.27 -62.73 -29.62
N ARG A 187 -28.13 -62.15 -30.01
CA ARG A 187 -27.42 -62.52 -31.25
C ARG A 187 -26.93 -63.96 -31.16
N ARG A 188 -26.22 -64.32 -30.08
CA ARG A 188 -25.77 -65.70 -29.82
C ARG A 188 -26.91 -66.70 -29.82
N GLN A 189 -28.03 -66.42 -29.13
CA GLN A 189 -29.21 -67.30 -29.15
C GLN A 189 -29.77 -67.53 -30.56
N ARG A 190 -29.88 -66.48 -31.39
CA ARG A 190 -30.35 -66.61 -32.78
C ARG A 190 -29.42 -67.48 -33.63
N ASP A 191 -28.12 -67.40 -33.41
CA ASP A 191 -27.13 -68.18 -34.15
C ASP A 191 -27.16 -69.66 -33.72
N PHE A 192 -27.35 -69.96 -32.43
CA PHE A 192 -27.62 -71.32 -31.95
C PHE A 192 -28.89 -71.94 -32.54
N ILE A 193 -30.00 -71.18 -32.61
CA ILE A 193 -31.25 -71.67 -33.21
C ILE A 193 -31.08 -71.93 -34.71
N ARG A 194 -30.32 -71.08 -35.43
CA ARG A 194 -29.99 -71.31 -36.85
C ARG A 194 -29.13 -72.56 -37.05
N GLY A 195 -28.13 -72.79 -36.20
CA GLY A 195 -27.31 -74.01 -36.23
C GLY A 195 -28.13 -75.29 -36.02
N ARG A 196 -29.09 -75.28 -35.09
CA ARG A 196 -30.01 -76.41 -34.89
C ARG A 196 -30.91 -76.70 -36.08
N LYS A 197 -31.45 -75.66 -36.74
CA LYS A 197 -32.29 -75.83 -37.94
C LYS A 197 -31.51 -76.45 -39.11
N MET A 198 -30.24 -76.10 -39.26
CA MET A 198 -29.39 -76.62 -40.35
C MET A 198 -29.04 -78.11 -40.16
N HIS A 199 -28.98 -78.58 -38.91
CA HIS A 199 -28.70 -79.98 -38.57
C HIS A 199 -29.93 -80.90 -38.62
N SER A 200 -31.15 -80.34 -38.67
CA SER A 200 -32.41 -81.09 -38.81
C SER A 200 -32.90 -81.23 -40.25
N SER A 201 -32.21 -80.62 -41.21
CA SER A 201 -32.56 -80.59 -42.64
C SER A 201 -31.58 -81.38 -43.52
N LEU A 202 -30.79 -82.28 -42.92
CA LEU A 202 -29.80 -83.15 -43.55
C LEU A 202 -30.11 -84.60 -43.17
#